data_AF-A0A925CRE0-F1
#
_entry.id   AF-A0A925CRE0-F1
#
_cell.length_a   1.000
_cell.length_b   1.000
_cell.length_c   1.000
_cell.angle_alpha   90.00
_cell.angle_beta   90.00
_cell.angle_gamma   90.00
#
_symmetry.space_group_name_H-M   'P 1'
#
loop_
_entity.id
_entity.type
_entity.pdbx_description
1 polymer ?
#
loop_
_entity_poly.entity_id
_entity_poly.type
_entity_poly.pdbx_seq_one_letter_code
_entity_poly.pdbx_strand_id
1 'polypeptide(L)'
;MIPIERAFDELRFGAARTLNLRDGLPSVAQAETRVETWLRRQQAEGGGDVLVITGRGLGSLDGVGKVREAVLRRCTHLKRMNVVHDMREHGPGAVIVSVAPLSALVDAPRLRTGRKTTTPIADPGELLVLPDDVRMLLRQLAVLTIQRLGVVSPNDDMIADEMRSQFASLSPSAVGEDDPIDALRRVCERLLQELREEK
;
A
#
# COMPACT_ATOMS: atom_id res chain seq x y z
N MET A 1 14.60 25.39 20.06
CA MET A 1 15.68 24.84 19.24
C MET A 1 15.35 23.38 18.95
N ILE A 2 15.13 23.02 17.68
CA ILE A 2 14.80 21.66 17.28
C ILE A 2 16.11 20.86 17.22
N PRO A 3 16.19 19.63 17.78
CA PRO A 3 17.37 18.78 17.64
C PRO A 3 17.71 18.56 16.15
N ILE A 4 19.00 18.58 15.80
CA ILE A 4 19.46 18.55 14.40
C ILE A 4 18.94 17.34 13.62
N GLU A 5 18.83 16.18 14.27
CA GLU A 5 18.26 14.94 13.72
C GLU A 5 16.80 15.14 13.26
N ARG A 6 16.00 15.81 14.11
CA ARG A 6 14.60 16.11 13.79
C ARG A 6 14.47 17.13 12.67
N ALA A 7 15.44 18.04 12.52
CA ALA A 7 15.47 18.95 11.38
C ALA A 7 15.79 18.22 10.07
N PHE A 8 16.69 17.23 10.08
CA PHE A 8 16.96 16.39 8.91
C PHE A 8 15.78 15.48 8.55
N ASP A 9 15.06 14.93 9.54
CA ASP A 9 13.84 14.16 9.30
C ASP A 9 12.75 15.01 8.63
N GLU A 10 12.54 16.24 9.11
CA GLU A 10 11.57 17.17 8.51
C GLU A 10 11.97 17.54 7.08
N LEU A 11 13.26 17.73 6.80
CA LEU A 11 13.76 17.99 5.44
C LEU A 11 13.59 16.78 4.52
N ARG A 12 13.78 15.56 5.03
CA ARG A 12 13.75 14.33 4.22
C ARG A 12 12.33 13.83 3.96
N PHE A 13 11.49 13.81 4.98
CA PHE A 13 10.15 13.22 4.93
C PHE A 13 9.06 14.30 4.93
N GLY A 14 9.26 15.37 5.70
CA GLY A 14 8.23 16.37 5.97
C GLY A 14 6.97 15.78 6.59
N ALA A 15 5.96 16.63 6.79
CA ALA A 15 4.68 16.19 7.33
C ALA A 15 3.94 15.16 6.44
N ALA A 16 4.06 15.27 5.12
CA ALA A 16 3.34 14.40 4.19
C ALA A 16 3.81 12.94 4.23
N ARG A 17 5.11 12.70 4.46
CA ARG A 17 5.68 11.34 4.54
C ARG A 17 6.04 10.92 5.96
N THR A 18 5.42 11.53 6.96
CA THR A 18 5.61 11.16 8.36
C THR A 18 4.27 10.80 9.01
N LEU A 19 4.13 9.54 9.43
CA LEU A 19 3.02 9.09 10.26
C LEU A 19 3.43 9.10 11.73
N ASN A 20 2.89 10.05 12.50
CA ASN A 20 3.09 10.10 13.93
C ASN A 20 1.92 9.45 14.71
N LEU A 21 2.13 8.22 15.19
CA LEU A 21 1.17 7.50 16.02
C LEU A 21 1.25 7.89 17.50
N ARG A 22 2.30 8.61 17.92
CA ARG A 22 2.48 9.02 19.32
C ARG A 22 1.42 10.03 19.77
N ASP A 23 1.09 10.99 18.92
CA ASP A 23 0.30 12.17 19.30
C ASP A 23 -1.18 11.82 19.58
N GLY A 24 -1.65 10.66 19.11
CA GLY A 24 -3.03 10.21 19.28
C GLY A 24 -3.25 9.03 20.24
N LEU A 25 -2.19 8.51 20.87
CA LEU A 25 -2.20 7.36 21.79
C LEU A 25 -3.19 6.24 21.38
N PRO A 26 -3.10 5.71 20.14
CA PRO A 26 -4.05 4.74 19.63
C PRO A 26 -3.95 3.41 20.40
N SER A 27 -5.05 2.66 20.42
CA SER A 27 -5.00 1.24 20.76
C SER A 27 -4.17 0.47 19.73
N VAL A 28 -3.77 -0.76 20.06
CA VAL A 28 -3.04 -1.64 19.14
C VAL A 28 -3.78 -1.82 17.81
N ALA A 29 -5.08 -2.09 17.87
CA ALA A 29 -5.90 -2.28 16.66
C ALA A 29 -5.98 -0.98 15.83
N GLN A 30 -6.17 0.17 16.49
CA GLN A 30 -6.20 1.46 15.81
C GLN A 30 -4.86 1.80 15.14
N ALA A 31 -3.74 1.47 15.78
CA ALA A 31 -2.41 1.66 15.20
C ALA A 31 -2.20 0.80 13.95
N GLU A 32 -2.62 -0.47 13.97
CA GLU A 32 -2.55 -1.35 12.81
C GLU A 32 -3.41 -0.83 11.65
N THR A 33 -4.65 -0.43 11.90
CA THR A 33 -5.52 0.12 10.86
C THR A 33 -4.95 1.41 10.29
N ARG A 34 -4.52 2.35 11.14
CA ARG A 34 -3.96 3.62 10.69
C ARG A 34 -2.70 3.44 9.86
N VAL A 35 -1.77 2.58 10.28
CA VAL A 35 -0.55 2.35 9.50
C VAL A 35 -0.85 1.66 8.17
N GLU A 36 -1.79 0.72 8.14
CA GLU A 36 -2.19 0.08 6.88
C GLU A 36 -2.83 1.06 5.91
N THR A 37 -3.88 1.77 6.33
CA THR A 37 -4.55 2.77 5.48
C THR A 37 -3.57 3.81 4.97
N TRP A 38 -2.71 4.33 5.84
CA TRP A 38 -1.74 5.35 5.46
C TRP A 38 -0.68 4.83 4.49
N LEU A 39 -0.11 3.63 4.70
CA LEU A 39 0.90 3.08 3.78
C LEU A 39 0.31 2.76 2.40
N ARG A 40 -0.94 2.30 2.34
CA ARG A 40 -1.64 2.08 1.06
C ARG A 40 -1.91 3.40 0.33
N ARG A 41 -2.28 4.46 1.06
CA ARG A 41 -2.38 5.80 0.50
C ARG A 41 -1.02 6.30 -0.02
N GLN A 42 0.06 6.11 0.74
CA GLN A 42 1.41 6.47 0.28
C GLN A 42 1.81 5.70 -0.98
N GLN A 43 1.45 4.41 -1.10
CA GLN A 43 1.64 3.64 -2.32
C GLN A 43 0.83 4.23 -3.49
N ALA A 44 -0.44 4.56 -3.27
CA ALA A 44 -1.27 5.25 -4.27
C ALA A 44 -0.73 6.63 -4.66
N GLU A 45 0.01 7.29 -3.77
CA GLU A 45 0.68 8.56 -3.99
C GLU A 45 2.05 8.44 -4.71
N GLY A 46 2.48 7.21 -5.05
CA GLY A 46 3.71 6.91 -5.79
C GLY A 46 4.83 6.26 -4.95
N GLY A 47 4.54 5.89 -3.71
CA GLY A 47 5.44 5.16 -2.82
C GLY A 47 6.65 5.96 -2.33
N GLY A 48 7.74 5.23 -2.04
CA GLY A 48 9.01 5.77 -1.56
C GLY A 48 9.23 5.59 -0.05
N ASP A 49 10.31 6.20 0.45
CA ASP A 49 10.68 6.15 1.87
C ASP A 49 9.76 7.04 2.70
N VAL A 50 9.19 6.47 3.76
CA VAL A 50 8.34 7.18 4.72
C VAL A 50 8.75 6.90 6.16
N LEU A 51 8.47 7.84 7.07
CA LEU A 51 8.81 7.73 8.49
C LEU A 51 7.56 7.39 9.31
N VAL A 52 7.63 6.34 10.13
CA VAL A 52 6.58 5.98 11.09
C VAL A 52 7.11 6.11 12.51
N ILE A 53 6.49 7.00 13.29
CA ILE A 53 6.84 7.26 14.69
C ILE A 53 5.81 6.57 15.58
N THR A 54 6.25 5.58 16.34
CA THR A 54 5.43 4.76 17.24
C THR A 54 5.56 5.17 18.72
N GLY A 55 6.55 6.00 19.04
CA GLY A 55 6.91 6.36 20.41
C GLY A 55 7.84 5.34 21.08
N ARG A 56 8.51 5.76 22.16
CA ARG A 56 9.59 5.00 22.84
C ARG A 56 9.12 3.95 23.85
N GLY A 57 7.81 3.69 23.96
CA GLY A 57 7.27 2.67 24.86
C GLY A 57 7.52 2.90 26.36
N LEU A 58 7.52 4.15 26.85
CA LEU A 58 7.73 4.41 28.28
C LEU A 58 6.77 3.56 29.14
N GLY A 59 7.30 2.57 29.88
CA GLY A 59 6.51 1.63 30.70
C GLY A 59 6.23 0.23 30.09
N SER A 60 6.79 -0.13 28.94
CA SER A 60 6.68 -1.50 28.39
C SER A 60 7.74 -2.46 28.95
N LEU A 61 7.37 -3.74 29.13
CA LEU A 61 8.35 -4.82 29.34
C LEU A 61 9.37 -4.83 28.19
N ASP A 62 10.65 -4.95 28.52
CA ASP A 62 11.79 -4.96 27.60
C ASP A 62 11.99 -3.71 26.73
N GLY A 63 11.30 -2.59 27.03
CA GLY A 63 11.47 -1.32 26.30
C GLY A 63 10.83 -1.27 24.91
N VAL A 64 10.07 -2.30 24.50
CA VAL A 64 9.31 -2.33 23.24
C VAL A 64 7.83 -2.04 23.50
N GLY A 65 7.36 -0.87 23.05
CA GLY A 65 5.94 -0.50 23.17
C GLY A 65 5.03 -1.38 22.32
N LYS A 66 3.87 -1.82 22.86
CA LYS A 66 2.86 -2.65 22.16
C LYS A 66 2.46 -2.10 20.78
N VAL A 67 2.44 -0.77 20.63
CA VAL A 67 2.16 -0.10 19.35
C VAL A 67 3.27 -0.34 18.32
N ARG A 68 4.54 -0.30 18.74
CA ARG A 68 5.68 -0.58 17.84
C ARG A 68 5.60 -1.99 17.31
N GLU A 69 5.38 -2.96 18.18
CA GLU A 69 5.26 -4.37 17.80
C GLU A 69 4.11 -4.58 16.80
N ALA A 70 2.95 -3.99 17.07
CA ALA A 70 1.79 -4.05 16.19
C ALA A 70 2.08 -3.45 14.81
N VAL A 71 2.75 -2.30 14.75
CA VAL A 71 3.18 -1.65 13.50
C VAL A 71 4.15 -2.55 12.73
N LEU A 72 5.18 -3.10 13.38
CA LEU A 72 6.15 -3.98 12.71
C LEU A 72 5.49 -5.27 12.17
N ARG A 73 4.58 -5.86 12.94
CA ARG A 73 3.78 -7.02 12.51
C ARG A 73 2.93 -6.67 11.30
N ARG A 74 2.25 -5.52 11.32
CA ARG A 74 1.40 -5.06 10.21
C ARG A 74 2.23 -4.77 8.96
N CYS A 75 3.37 -4.08 9.08
CA CYS A 75 4.26 -3.85 7.95
C CYS A 75 4.83 -5.16 7.38
N THR A 76 5.12 -6.15 8.23
CA THR A 76 5.52 -7.50 7.77
C THR A 76 4.41 -8.21 6.98
N HIS A 77 3.15 -8.03 7.39
CA HIS A 77 2.01 -8.51 6.61
C HIS A 77 1.91 -7.78 5.26
N LEU A 78 2.02 -6.45 5.27
CA LEU A 78 1.97 -5.60 4.08
C LEU A 78 3.13 -5.84 3.11
N LYS A 79 4.28 -6.32 3.59
CA LYS A 79 5.40 -6.76 2.75
C LYS A 79 5.03 -7.99 1.91
N ARG A 80 4.20 -8.90 2.44
CA ARG A 80 3.68 -10.06 1.68
C ARG A 80 2.58 -9.68 0.68
N MET A 81 2.00 -8.50 0.85
CA MET A 81 0.98 -7.92 -0.03
C MET A 81 1.57 -6.92 -1.03
N ASN A 82 2.91 -6.83 -1.13
CA ASN A 82 3.61 -5.89 -2.00
C ASN A 82 3.27 -4.41 -1.78
N VAL A 83 2.84 -4.03 -0.57
CA VAL A 83 2.66 -2.62 -0.18
C VAL A 83 3.96 -2.08 0.41
N VAL A 84 4.65 -2.90 1.22
CA VAL A 84 5.95 -2.56 1.81
C VAL A 84 7.05 -3.28 1.06
N HIS A 85 8.04 -2.55 0.56
CA HIS A 85 9.25 -3.12 -0.03
C HIS A 85 10.24 -3.53 1.06
N ASP A 86 10.57 -2.59 1.96
CA ASP A 86 11.52 -2.83 3.03
C ASP A 86 11.27 -1.98 4.29
N MET A 87 11.95 -2.34 5.39
CA MET A 87 11.89 -1.60 6.65
C MET A 87 13.27 -1.53 7.30
N ARG A 88 13.61 -0.36 7.83
CA ARG A 88 14.83 -0.15 8.59
C ARG A 88 14.59 0.68 9.84
N GLU A 89 15.26 0.32 10.92
CA GLU A 89 15.19 1.09 12.16
C GLU A 89 15.79 2.49 11.95
N HIS A 90 15.07 3.51 12.40
CA HIS A 90 15.56 4.88 12.42
C HIS A 90 16.12 5.25 13.80
N GLY A 91 15.44 4.83 14.85
CA GLY A 91 15.82 5.03 16.25
C GLY A 91 14.75 4.48 17.20
N PRO A 92 14.93 4.64 18.52
CA PRO A 92 13.99 4.11 19.50
C PRO A 92 12.58 4.66 19.27
N GLY A 93 11.66 3.79 18.85
CA GLY A 93 10.26 4.17 18.59
C GLY A 93 10.00 4.84 17.23
N ALA A 94 10.91 4.70 16.27
CA ALA A 94 10.71 5.13 14.89
C ALA A 94 11.24 4.07 13.89
N VAL A 95 10.60 3.98 12.73
CA VAL A 95 11.00 3.08 11.65
C VAL A 95 10.82 3.78 10.32
N ILE A 96 11.77 3.60 9.41
CA ILE A 96 11.63 4.01 8.02
C ILE A 96 11.08 2.81 7.25
N VAL A 97 10.02 3.04 6.51
CA VAL A 97 9.37 2.05 5.66
C VAL A 97 9.57 2.48 4.21
N SER A 98 10.13 1.61 3.38
CA SER A 98 10.19 1.83 1.94
C SER A 98 8.92 1.25 1.33
N VAL A 99 8.03 2.11 0.87
CA VAL A 99 6.75 1.74 0.24
C VAL A 99 6.99 1.37 -1.22
N ALA A 100 6.41 0.25 -1.64
CA ALA A 100 6.54 -0.24 -3.01
C ALA A 100 5.73 0.62 -4.01
N PRO A 101 6.08 0.62 -5.32
CA PRO A 101 5.22 1.21 -6.35
C PRO A 101 3.89 0.46 -6.49
N LEU A 102 2.89 1.02 -7.17
CA LEU A 102 1.61 0.34 -7.42
C LEU A 102 1.79 -0.86 -8.34
N SER A 103 2.72 -0.79 -9.31
CA SER A 103 3.04 -1.90 -10.21
C SER A 103 3.35 -3.20 -9.46
N ALA A 104 3.95 -3.11 -8.26
CA ALA A 104 4.24 -4.27 -7.42
C ALA A 104 2.99 -5.04 -6.96
N LEU A 105 1.80 -4.43 -6.93
CA LEU A 105 0.54 -5.10 -6.57
C LEU A 105 0.06 -6.06 -7.66
N VAL A 106 0.34 -5.73 -8.92
CA VAL A 106 -0.18 -6.46 -10.10
C VAL A 106 0.89 -7.24 -10.84
N ASP A 107 2.17 -6.92 -10.64
CA ASP A 107 3.26 -7.72 -11.18
C ASP A 107 3.16 -9.16 -10.66
N ALA A 108 3.07 -10.10 -11.60
CA ALA A 108 3.13 -11.52 -11.30
C ALA A 108 4.40 -11.83 -10.50
N PRO A 109 4.33 -12.76 -9.53
CA PRO A 109 5.36 -12.89 -8.52
C PRO A 109 6.69 -13.29 -9.15
N ARG A 110 7.61 -12.33 -9.28
CA ARG A 110 9.04 -12.65 -9.16
C ARG A 110 9.24 -13.09 -7.71
N LEU A 111 9.06 -14.39 -7.50
CA LEU A 111 9.27 -15.14 -6.26
C LEU A 111 10.63 -14.80 -5.63
N ARG A 112 10.73 -13.68 -4.91
CA ARG A 112 11.87 -13.37 -4.04
C ARG A 112 11.50 -13.52 -2.56
N THR A 113 10.22 -13.53 -2.24
CA THR A 113 9.70 -13.66 -0.88
C THR A 113 8.50 -14.60 -0.92
N GLY A 114 8.63 -15.77 -0.28
CA GLY A 114 7.68 -16.88 -0.41
C GLY A 114 6.20 -16.53 -0.16
N ARG A 115 5.34 -17.37 -0.78
CA ARG A 115 3.88 -17.49 -0.64
C ARG A 115 3.13 -16.15 -0.58
N LYS A 116 2.65 -15.68 -1.74
CA LYS A 116 1.62 -14.63 -1.83
C LYS A 116 0.44 -15.07 -0.96
N THR A 117 0.10 -14.29 0.06
CA THR A 117 -1.23 -14.40 0.66
C THR A 117 -2.20 -14.10 -0.47
N THR A 118 -3.05 -15.05 -0.84
CA THR A 118 -4.04 -14.84 -1.89
C THR A 118 -4.95 -13.70 -1.45
N THR A 119 -4.86 -12.56 -2.13
CA THR A 119 -5.90 -11.52 -2.03
C THR A 119 -7.23 -12.20 -2.34
N PRO A 120 -8.28 -12.07 -1.50
CA PRO A 120 -9.59 -12.58 -1.84
C PRO A 120 -10.01 -12.04 -3.21
N ILE A 121 -10.47 -12.92 -4.11
CA ILE A 121 -10.98 -12.48 -5.40
C ILE A 121 -12.32 -11.79 -5.14
N ALA A 122 -12.49 -10.57 -5.64
CA ALA A 122 -13.72 -9.81 -5.47
C ALA A 122 -14.92 -10.53 -6.08
N ASP A 123 -16.12 -10.32 -5.51
CA ASP A 123 -17.36 -10.83 -6.09
C ASP A 123 -17.58 -10.18 -7.47
N PRO A 124 -17.95 -10.95 -8.53
CA PRO A 124 -18.43 -10.39 -9.79
C PRO A 124 -19.44 -9.24 -9.63
N GLY A 125 -20.32 -9.29 -8.63
CA GLY A 125 -21.30 -8.24 -8.35
C GLY A 125 -20.68 -6.89 -7.97
N GLU A 126 -19.53 -6.89 -7.28
CA GLU A 126 -18.87 -5.64 -6.86
C GLU A 126 -18.33 -4.86 -8.06
N LEU A 127 -17.80 -5.54 -9.07
CA LEU A 127 -17.34 -4.90 -10.30
C LEU A 127 -18.50 -4.27 -11.08
N LEU A 128 -19.67 -4.91 -11.12
CA LEU A 128 -20.82 -4.42 -11.88
C LEU A 128 -21.39 -3.11 -11.34
N VAL A 129 -21.24 -2.87 -10.04
CA VAL A 129 -21.73 -1.64 -9.37
C VAL A 129 -20.78 -0.45 -9.57
N LEU A 130 -19.53 -0.69 -9.99
CA LEU A 130 -18.59 0.39 -10.31
C LEU A 130 -19.07 1.20 -11.51
N PRO A 131 -18.81 2.53 -11.55
CA PRO A 131 -19.03 3.33 -12.73
C PRO A 131 -18.30 2.81 -13.98
N ASP A 132 -18.92 3.01 -15.14
CA ASP A 132 -18.44 2.49 -16.43
C ASP A 132 -17.00 2.88 -16.75
N ASP A 133 -16.62 4.12 -16.44
CA ASP A 133 -15.26 4.64 -16.64
C ASP A 133 -14.23 3.90 -15.76
N VAL A 134 -14.55 3.63 -14.49
CA VAL A 134 -13.68 2.84 -13.60
C VAL A 134 -13.58 1.38 -14.08
N ARG A 135 -14.69 0.78 -14.52
CA ARG A 135 -14.68 -0.57 -15.11
C ARG A 135 -13.83 -0.63 -16.38
N MET A 136 -13.88 0.42 -17.21
CA MET A 136 -13.04 0.53 -18.40
C MET A 136 -11.55 0.67 -18.06
N LEU A 137 -11.19 1.42 -17.02
CA LEU A 137 -9.81 1.52 -16.55
C LEU A 137 -9.28 0.16 -16.05
N LEU A 138 -10.07 -0.55 -15.23
CA LEU A 138 -9.73 -1.90 -14.78
C LEU A 138 -9.59 -2.88 -15.95
N ARG A 139 -10.46 -2.79 -16.97
CA ARG A 139 -10.34 -3.62 -18.17
C ARG A 139 -9.05 -3.34 -18.94
N GLN A 140 -8.68 -2.06 -19.08
CA GLN A 140 -7.42 -1.68 -19.74
C GLN A 140 -6.21 -2.20 -18.97
N LEU A 141 -6.22 -2.09 -17.64
CA LEU A 141 -5.18 -2.64 -16.77
C LEU A 141 -5.06 -4.15 -16.93
N ALA A 142 -6.18 -4.88 -16.87
CA ALA A 142 -6.21 -6.33 -17.02
C ALA A 142 -5.63 -6.79 -18.36
N VAL A 143 -6.03 -6.16 -19.46
CA VAL A 143 -5.46 -6.47 -20.78
C VAL A 143 -3.95 -6.22 -20.79
N LEU A 144 -3.49 -5.09 -20.26
CA LEU A 144 -2.08 -4.73 -20.25
C LEU A 144 -1.24 -5.70 -19.38
N THR A 145 -1.70 -6.05 -18.19
CA THR A 145 -0.98 -6.98 -17.29
C THR A 145 -0.91 -8.37 -17.90
N ILE A 146 -2.01 -8.89 -18.45
CA ILE A 146 -2.05 -10.19 -19.12
C ILE A 146 -1.11 -10.20 -20.34
N GLN A 147 -1.11 -9.14 -21.14
CA GLN A 147 -0.19 -9.02 -22.29
C GLN A 147 1.28 -8.97 -21.86
N ARG A 148 1.61 -8.33 -20.73
CA ARG A 148 2.97 -8.35 -20.15
C ARG A 148 3.41 -9.75 -19.71
N LEU A 149 2.48 -10.67 -19.47
CA LEU A 149 2.77 -12.09 -19.24
C LEU A 149 3.00 -12.89 -20.53
N GLY A 150 2.93 -12.25 -21.70
CA GLY A 150 3.16 -12.87 -23.01
C GLY A 150 1.92 -13.39 -23.71
N VAL A 151 0.72 -13.13 -23.16
CA VAL A 151 -0.55 -13.52 -23.79
C VAL A 151 -0.95 -12.48 -24.84
N VAL A 152 -0.88 -12.84 -26.12
CA VAL A 152 -1.11 -11.91 -27.24
C VAL A 152 -2.58 -11.47 -27.35
N SER A 153 -3.52 -12.37 -27.09
CA SER A 153 -4.96 -12.10 -27.23
C SER A 153 -5.73 -12.73 -26.06
N PRO A 154 -5.86 -12.02 -24.93
CA PRO A 154 -6.63 -12.51 -23.79
C PRO A 154 -8.11 -12.62 -24.13
N ASN A 155 -8.75 -13.71 -23.70
CA ASN A 155 -10.20 -13.88 -23.82
C ASN A 155 -10.94 -13.11 -22.69
N ASP A 156 -12.25 -12.99 -22.81
CA ASP A 156 -13.05 -12.21 -21.85
C ASP A 156 -13.02 -12.77 -20.42
N ASP A 157 -12.95 -14.08 -20.25
CA ASP A 157 -12.87 -14.72 -18.93
C ASP A 157 -11.55 -14.37 -18.22
N MET A 158 -10.42 -14.44 -18.93
CA MET A 158 -9.11 -14.03 -18.40
C MET A 158 -9.11 -12.56 -18.00
N ILE A 159 -9.73 -11.70 -18.81
CA ILE A 159 -9.84 -10.28 -18.52
C ILE A 159 -10.71 -10.06 -17.27
N ALA A 160 -11.85 -10.74 -17.16
CA ALA A 160 -12.75 -10.62 -16.01
C ALA A 160 -12.09 -11.10 -14.70
N ASP A 161 -11.35 -12.21 -14.74
CA ASP A 161 -10.60 -12.74 -13.60
C ASP A 161 -9.52 -11.77 -13.13
N GLU A 162 -8.76 -11.23 -14.07
CA GLU A 162 -7.71 -10.27 -13.78
C GLU A 162 -8.30 -8.94 -13.25
N MET A 163 -9.41 -8.45 -13.81
CA MET A 163 -10.13 -7.28 -13.29
C MET A 163 -10.53 -7.47 -11.82
N ARG A 164 -11.03 -8.66 -11.44
CA ARG A 164 -11.39 -8.97 -10.05
C ARG A 164 -10.18 -9.01 -9.13
N SER A 165 -9.09 -9.63 -9.58
CA SER A 165 -7.82 -9.68 -8.86
C SER A 165 -7.24 -8.29 -8.60
N GLN A 166 -7.24 -7.44 -9.64
CA GLN A 166 -6.78 -6.06 -9.57
C GLN A 166 -7.67 -5.21 -8.67
N PHE A 167 -9.00 -5.29 -8.85
CA PHE A 167 -9.93 -4.55 -8.01
C PHE A 167 -9.74 -4.88 -6.52
N ALA A 168 -9.64 -6.18 -6.17
CA ALA A 168 -9.40 -6.59 -4.78
C ALA A 168 -8.05 -6.12 -4.23
N SER A 169 -7.05 -5.93 -5.10
CA SER A 169 -5.72 -5.46 -4.69
C SER A 169 -5.64 -3.93 -4.57
N LEU A 170 -6.41 -3.20 -5.37
CA LEU A 170 -6.37 -1.73 -5.47
C LEU A 170 -7.41 -1.03 -4.58
N SER A 171 -8.59 -1.62 -4.39
CA SER A 171 -9.66 -1.02 -3.58
C SER A 171 -9.26 -0.70 -2.13
N PRO A 172 -8.37 -1.46 -1.45
CA PRO A 172 -7.90 -1.08 -0.11
C PRO A 172 -7.18 0.27 -0.05
N SER A 173 -6.64 0.78 -1.17
CA SER A 173 -5.98 2.09 -1.24
C SER A 173 -6.97 3.26 -1.32
N ALA A 174 -8.24 3.00 -1.62
CA ALA A 174 -9.31 4.00 -1.63
C ALA A 174 -10.08 4.08 -0.30
N VAL A 175 -9.79 3.17 0.65
CA VAL A 175 -10.47 3.13 1.94
C VAL A 175 -10.10 4.35 2.79
N GLY A 176 -11.10 5.06 3.29
CA GLY A 176 -10.92 6.23 4.16
C GLY A 176 -10.76 7.55 3.42
N GLU A 177 -10.85 7.55 2.09
CA GLU A 177 -10.97 8.76 1.28
C GLU A 177 -12.44 9.23 1.24
N ASP A 178 -12.65 10.54 1.10
CA ASP A 178 -13.99 11.16 1.08
C ASP A 178 -14.82 10.67 -0.13
N ASP A 179 -14.16 10.45 -1.26
CA ASP A 179 -14.73 9.83 -2.46
C ASP A 179 -13.90 8.58 -2.83
N PRO A 180 -14.32 7.39 -2.36
CA PRO A 180 -13.62 6.14 -2.64
C PRO A 180 -13.61 5.76 -4.13
N ILE A 181 -14.62 6.18 -4.89
CA ILE A 181 -14.71 5.87 -6.32
C ILE A 181 -13.71 6.70 -7.11
N ASP A 182 -13.65 8.01 -6.84
CA ASP A 182 -12.64 8.86 -7.46
C ASP A 182 -11.22 8.50 -7.00
N ALA A 183 -11.05 8.12 -5.72
CA ALA A 183 -9.78 7.60 -5.24
C ALA A 183 -9.34 6.33 -5.99
N LEU A 184 -10.24 5.37 -6.19
CA LEU A 184 -9.97 4.16 -6.97
C LEU A 184 -9.66 4.49 -8.44
N ARG A 185 -10.38 5.45 -9.04
CA ARG A 185 -10.10 5.94 -10.40
C ARG A 185 -8.65 6.43 -10.52
N ARG A 186 -8.24 7.33 -9.62
CA ARG A 186 -6.87 7.88 -9.58
C ARG A 186 -5.82 6.81 -9.37
N VAL A 187 -6.09 5.81 -8.53
CA VAL A 187 -5.20 4.65 -8.33
C VAL A 187 -5.04 3.85 -9.63
N CYS A 188 -6.13 3.58 -10.35
CA CYS A 188 -6.09 2.86 -11.62
C CYS A 188 -5.32 3.64 -12.69
N GLU A 189 -5.57 4.95 -12.81
CA GLU A 189 -4.88 5.84 -13.75
C GLU A 189 -3.38 5.89 -13.48
N ARG A 190 -2.99 5.99 -12.21
CA ARG A 190 -1.58 5.98 -11.82
C ARG A 190 -0.91 4.66 -12.12
N LEU A 191 -1.56 3.53 -11.82
CA LEU A 191 -1.01 2.23 -12.16
C LEU A 191 -0.83 2.07 -13.67
N LEU A 192 -1.79 2.55 -14.48
CA LEU A 192 -1.64 2.57 -15.94
C LEU A 192 -0.43 3.39 -16.38
N GLN A 193 -0.18 4.53 -15.74
CA GLN A 193 1.00 5.35 -15.99
C GLN A 193 2.28 4.59 -15.63
N GLU A 194 2.39 4.04 -14.42
CA GLU A 194 3.56 3.27 -13.97
C GLU A 194 3.87 2.11 -14.94
N LEU A 195 2.87 1.31 -15.32
CA LEU A 195 3.04 0.19 -16.24
C LEU A 195 3.44 0.61 -17.66
N ARG A 196 3.17 1.86 -18.07
CA ARG A 196 3.58 2.40 -19.38
C ARG A 196 5.00 2.95 -19.34
N GLU A 197 5.42 3.50 -18.20
CA GLU A 197 6.75 4.07 -17.99
C GLU A 197 7.84 3.01 -17.78
N GLU A 198 7.48 1.83 -17.25
CA GLU A 198 8.39 0.68 -17.07
C GLU A 198 8.81 -0.03 -18.38
N LYS A 199 8.64 0.60 -19.55
CA LYS A 199 9.02 0.03 -20.86
C LYS A 199 10.51 0.10 -21.17
#